data_AF-A0A820FAE8-F1
#
_entry.id   AF-A0A820FAE8-F1
#
_cell.length_a   1.000
_cell.length_b   1.000
_cell.length_c   1.000
_cell.angle_alpha   90.00
_cell.angle_beta   90.00
_cell.angle_gamma   90.00
#
_symmetry.space_group_name_H-M   'P 1'
#
loop_
_entity.id
_entity.type
_entity.pdbx_description
1 polymer ?
#
loop_
_entity_poly.entity_id
_entity_poly.type
_entity_poly.pdbx_seq_one_letter_code
_entity_poly.pdbx_strand_id
1 'polypeptide(L)'
;MLNNTPSILAPICTDKTLNGPETDEDCGGGLCPKCEDGLNCKVKNDCISDVCAAGTCQAPICTDKTLNGQETDEDCGGGLCPKCEDGLNCKVKNDCISDVCAASTCQAPICTDKTLNGQETDEDCGGGLCPKCEDGLNCKVKNDCISDVCGAGICQGISLKENAE
;
A
#
# COMPACT_ATOMS: atom_id res chain seq x y z
N MET A 1 -58.65 19.04 -11.26
CA MET A 1 -57.25 19.52 -11.27
C MET A 1 -56.37 18.34 -10.87
N LEU A 2 -55.98 17.50 -11.83
CA LEU A 2 -55.01 16.43 -11.58
C LEU A 2 -53.63 17.08 -11.65
N ASN A 3 -53.00 17.28 -10.50
CA ASN A 3 -51.67 17.86 -10.39
C ASN A 3 -50.67 16.87 -10.98
N ASN A 4 -50.30 17.11 -12.24
CA ASN A 4 -49.31 16.36 -12.97
C ASN A 4 -47.92 16.85 -12.53
N THR A 5 -47.50 16.42 -11.34
CA THR A 5 -46.09 16.48 -10.95
C THR A 5 -45.37 15.35 -11.68
N PRO A 6 -44.41 15.62 -12.58
CA PRO A 6 -43.66 14.55 -13.22
C PRO A 6 -42.96 13.74 -12.12
N SER A 7 -43.15 12.42 -12.13
CA SER A 7 -42.53 11.49 -11.20
C SER A 7 -41.03 11.73 -11.10
N ILE A 8 -40.58 12.27 -9.98
CA ILE A 8 -39.18 12.28 -9.54
C ILE A 8 -38.88 10.92 -8.86
N LEU A 9 -39.29 9.80 -9.47
CA LEU A 9 -39.32 8.49 -8.83
C LEU A 9 -38.62 7.42 -9.70
N ALA A 10 -37.55 6.86 -9.13
CA ALA A 10 -36.59 5.86 -9.64
C ALA A 10 -35.58 6.41 -10.67
N PRO A 11 -34.26 6.35 -10.39
CA PRO A 11 -33.23 6.69 -11.36
C PRO A 11 -33.36 5.76 -12.57
N ILE A 12 -33.18 6.32 -13.75
CA ILE A 12 -33.31 5.58 -15.01
C ILE A 12 -32.17 4.56 -15.22
N CYS A 13 -31.20 4.58 -14.29
CA CYS A 13 -30.00 3.78 -14.13
C CYS A 13 -30.16 2.25 -13.96
N THR A 14 -31.31 1.67 -14.33
CA THR A 14 -31.53 0.21 -14.32
C THR A 14 -32.52 -0.23 -15.41
N ASP A 15 -32.79 0.64 -16.39
CA ASP A 15 -33.81 0.41 -17.42
C ASP A 15 -33.25 -0.21 -18.71
N LYS A 16 -31.93 -0.46 -18.74
CA LYS A 16 -31.18 -1.05 -19.85
C LYS A 16 -31.22 -0.21 -21.12
N THR A 17 -31.30 1.11 -20.97
CA THR A 17 -31.24 2.03 -22.08
C THR A 17 -30.42 3.25 -21.71
N LEU A 18 -29.46 3.62 -22.56
CA LEU A 18 -28.69 4.86 -22.36
C LEU A 18 -29.60 6.09 -22.43
N ASN A 19 -29.96 6.65 -21.29
CA ASN A 19 -30.81 7.83 -21.23
C ASN A 19 -30.59 8.71 -19.99
N GLY A 20 -31.28 9.86 -19.96
CA GLY A 20 -31.20 10.77 -18.81
C GLY A 20 -29.78 11.27 -18.54
N PRO A 21 -29.25 11.15 -17.31
CA PRO A 21 -27.92 11.62 -16.95
C PRO A 21 -26.77 10.67 -17.36
N GLU A 22 -27.06 9.44 -17.77
CA GLU A 22 -26.08 8.37 -17.98
C GLU A 22 -24.96 8.69 -18.99
N THR A 23 -23.80 8.05 -18.81
CA THR A 23 -22.70 8.07 -19.78
C THR A 23 -22.52 6.75 -20.52
N ASP A 24 -22.94 5.64 -19.91
CA ASP A 24 -23.19 4.35 -20.57
C ASP A 24 -24.51 3.76 -20.04
N GLU A 25 -25.05 2.73 -20.71
CA GLU A 25 -26.30 2.07 -20.34
C GLU A 25 -26.34 1.75 -18.84
N ASP A 26 -27.28 2.38 -18.13
CA ASP A 26 -27.52 2.21 -16.68
C ASP A 26 -26.38 2.70 -15.74
N CYS A 27 -25.39 3.47 -16.22
CA CYS A 27 -24.29 3.94 -15.37
C CYS A 27 -23.73 5.34 -15.73
N GLY A 28 -22.98 5.91 -14.78
CA GLY A 28 -22.29 7.19 -14.92
C GLY A 28 -23.18 8.42 -14.69
N GLY A 29 -22.69 9.60 -15.08
CA GLY A 29 -23.50 10.82 -15.02
C GLY A 29 -23.72 11.38 -13.60
N GLY A 30 -22.99 10.86 -12.62
CA GLY A 30 -23.02 11.27 -11.21
C GLY A 30 -24.30 10.96 -10.43
N LEU A 31 -25.41 10.65 -11.12
CA LEU A 31 -26.69 10.23 -10.51
C LEU A 31 -26.91 8.71 -10.56
N CYS A 32 -26.24 8.02 -11.48
CA CYS A 32 -26.27 6.56 -11.60
C CYS A 32 -25.06 5.92 -10.93
N PRO A 33 -25.08 4.59 -10.71
CA PRO A 33 -23.90 3.85 -10.31
C PRO A 33 -22.73 4.12 -11.26
N LYS A 34 -21.50 4.10 -10.75
CA LYS A 34 -20.32 4.27 -11.59
C LYS A 34 -20.18 3.09 -12.56
N CYS A 35 -19.70 3.38 -13.75
CA CYS A 35 -19.45 2.44 -14.83
C CYS A 35 -18.20 1.58 -14.57
N GLU A 36 -18.27 0.31 -14.99
CA GLU A 36 -17.13 -0.62 -15.01
C GLU A 36 -16.10 -0.23 -16.11
N ASP A 37 -14.90 -0.81 -16.02
CA ASP A 37 -13.85 -0.62 -17.02
C ASP A 37 -14.34 -1.06 -18.42
N GLY A 38 -13.98 -0.29 -19.44
CA GLY A 38 -14.39 -0.51 -20.83
C GLY A 38 -15.71 0.16 -21.23
N LEU A 39 -16.48 0.68 -20.28
CA LEU A 39 -17.72 1.44 -20.55
C LEU A 39 -17.46 2.93 -20.80
N ASN A 40 -18.41 3.60 -21.43
CA ASN A 40 -18.35 4.99 -21.81
C ASN A 40 -18.41 5.93 -20.60
N CYS A 41 -17.59 6.98 -20.65
CA CYS A 41 -17.51 7.99 -19.61
C CYS A 41 -17.26 9.38 -20.21
N LYS A 42 -17.60 10.43 -19.45
CA LYS A 42 -17.27 11.82 -19.79
C LYS A 42 -16.32 12.44 -18.78
N VAL A 43 -16.41 12.03 -17.52
CA VAL A 43 -15.57 12.50 -16.42
C VAL A 43 -15.12 11.32 -15.57
N LYS A 44 -14.03 11.51 -14.81
CA LYS A 44 -13.46 10.46 -13.96
C LYS A 44 -14.48 9.81 -13.00
N ASN A 45 -15.34 10.63 -12.40
CA ASN A 45 -16.34 10.17 -11.44
C ASN A 45 -17.42 9.28 -12.06
N ASP A 46 -17.48 9.17 -13.39
CA ASP A 46 -18.37 8.21 -14.04
C ASP A 46 -17.86 6.77 -13.88
N CYS A 47 -16.57 6.56 -13.61
CA CYS A 47 -15.92 5.25 -13.61
C CYS A 47 -15.63 4.74 -12.20
N ILE A 48 -15.82 3.45 -11.93
CA ILE A 48 -15.47 2.82 -10.64
C ILE A 48 -13.99 3.04 -10.32
N SER A 49 -13.13 2.98 -11.34
CA SER A 49 -11.69 3.24 -11.25
C SER A 49 -11.33 4.69 -10.98
N ASP A 50 -12.27 5.63 -11.10
CA ASP A 50 -11.99 7.06 -11.18
C ASP A 50 -11.01 7.44 -12.31
N VAL A 51 -10.94 6.63 -13.37
CA VAL A 51 -10.15 6.90 -14.57
C VAL A 51 -11.03 6.88 -15.81
N CYS A 52 -11.30 8.08 -16.36
CA CYS A 52 -11.94 8.23 -17.66
C CYS A 52 -10.93 8.73 -18.69
N ALA A 53 -10.52 7.87 -19.62
CA ALA A 53 -9.55 8.21 -20.65
C ALA A 53 -10.07 7.84 -22.04
N ALA A 54 -9.90 8.76 -23.00
CA ALA A 54 -10.40 8.61 -24.36
C ALA A 54 -11.93 8.30 -24.45
N GLY A 55 -12.71 8.76 -23.47
CA GLY A 55 -14.15 8.55 -23.40
C GLY A 55 -14.56 7.17 -22.85
N THR A 56 -13.62 6.39 -22.31
CA THR A 56 -13.88 5.06 -21.77
C THR A 56 -13.24 4.90 -20.39
N CYS A 57 -13.94 4.23 -19.47
CA CYS A 57 -13.41 3.87 -18.17
C CYS A 57 -12.23 2.92 -18.33
N GLN A 58 -11.10 3.25 -17.71
CA GLN A 58 -9.89 2.42 -17.74
C GLN A 58 -9.64 1.83 -16.37
N ALA A 59 -8.93 0.71 -16.32
CA ALA A 59 -8.44 0.16 -15.07
C ALA A 59 -7.55 1.20 -14.33
N PRO A 60 -7.64 1.28 -12.99
CA PRO A 60 -6.79 2.16 -12.20
C PRO A 60 -5.33 1.70 -12.32
N ILE A 61 -4.39 2.66 -12.29
CA ILE A 61 -2.97 2.36 -12.24
C ILE A 61 -2.33 3.07 -11.06
N CYS A 62 -1.35 2.41 -10.44
CA CYS A 62 -0.70 2.85 -9.21
C CYS A 62 0.12 4.17 -9.29
N THR A 63 0.02 4.91 -10.40
CA THR A 63 0.85 6.10 -10.69
C THR A 63 0.05 7.17 -11.44
N ASP A 64 -1.29 7.12 -11.31
CA ASP A 64 -2.21 8.05 -11.98
C ASP A 64 -2.58 9.27 -11.13
N LYS A 65 -1.98 9.42 -9.95
CA LYS A 65 -2.20 10.51 -8.98
C LYS A 65 -3.63 10.56 -8.47
N THR A 66 -4.28 9.41 -8.39
CA THR A 66 -5.64 9.29 -7.87
C THR A 66 -5.69 8.12 -6.92
N LEU A 67 -6.03 8.37 -5.65
CA LEU A 67 -6.27 7.31 -4.67
C LEU A 67 -7.43 6.39 -5.13
N ASN A 68 -7.10 5.28 -5.79
CA ASN A 68 -8.06 4.37 -6.40
C ASN A 68 -7.57 2.91 -6.39
N GLY A 69 -8.39 1.99 -6.92
CA GLY A 69 -8.01 0.58 -7.03
C GLY A 69 -7.69 -0.07 -5.68
N GLN A 70 -6.46 -0.55 -5.51
CA GLN A 70 -5.99 -1.22 -4.29
C GLN A 70 -5.19 -0.31 -3.37
N GLU A 71 -4.89 0.92 -3.78
CA GLU A 71 -4.02 1.85 -3.07
C GLU A 71 -4.48 2.11 -1.63
N THR A 72 -3.51 2.36 -0.75
CA THR A 72 -3.77 2.81 0.63
C THR A 72 -3.47 4.29 0.83
N ASP A 73 -2.58 4.85 0.03
CA ASP A 73 -2.38 6.29 -0.17
C ASP A 73 -2.20 6.56 -1.68
N GLU A 74 -2.29 7.81 -2.12
CA GLU A 74 -2.19 8.20 -3.53
C GLU A 74 -0.92 7.60 -4.16
N ASP A 75 -1.10 6.76 -5.19
CA ASP A 75 -0.03 6.08 -5.93
C ASP A 75 0.81 5.06 -5.14
N CYS A 76 0.33 4.55 -3.98
CA CYS A 76 1.07 3.56 -3.20
C CYS A 76 0.21 2.62 -2.31
N GLY A 77 0.83 1.52 -1.86
CA GLY A 77 0.25 0.53 -0.96
C GLY A 77 -0.56 -0.57 -1.67
N GLY A 78 -1.41 -1.30 -0.96
CA GLY A 78 -2.34 -2.23 -1.62
C GLY A 78 -1.72 -3.48 -2.22
N GLY A 79 -0.45 -3.77 -1.92
CA GLY A 79 0.30 -4.94 -2.34
C GLY A 79 0.68 -5.01 -3.84
N LEU A 80 -0.16 -4.50 -4.75
CA LEU A 80 0.13 -4.42 -6.18
C LEU A 80 0.82 -3.12 -6.58
N CYS A 81 0.65 -2.06 -5.78
CA CYS A 81 1.30 -0.77 -6.02
C CYS A 81 2.64 -0.66 -5.28
N PRO A 82 3.48 0.32 -5.63
CA PRO A 82 4.71 0.60 -4.88
C PRO A 82 4.40 0.79 -3.39
N LYS A 83 5.32 0.40 -2.52
CA LYS A 83 5.16 0.64 -1.08
C LYS A 83 5.20 2.12 -0.77
N CYS A 84 4.41 2.55 0.19
CA CYS A 84 4.30 3.90 0.70
C CYS A 84 5.50 4.29 1.57
N GLU A 85 5.92 5.55 1.46
CA GLU A 85 6.90 6.18 2.34
C GLU A 85 6.34 6.41 3.75
N ASP A 86 7.24 6.72 4.70
CA ASP A 86 6.86 7.06 6.06
C ASP A 86 5.93 8.29 6.09
N GLY A 87 4.92 8.27 6.95
CA GLY A 87 3.91 9.31 7.08
C GLY A 87 2.70 9.16 6.15
N LEU A 88 2.74 8.25 5.17
CA LEU A 88 1.61 7.95 4.29
C LEU A 88 0.68 6.89 4.87
N ASN A 89 -0.54 6.81 4.34
CA ASN A 89 -1.58 5.92 4.79
C ASN A 89 -1.29 4.45 4.45
N CYS A 90 -1.62 3.57 5.38
CA CYS A 90 -1.46 2.12 5.23
C CYS A 90 -2.59 1.36 5.93
N LYS A 91 -2.83 0.13 5.49
CA LYS A 91 -3.74 -0.82 6.13
C LYS A 91 -3.00 -2.00 6.73
N VAL A 92 -1.92 -2.43 6.08
CA VAL A 92 -1.08 -3.55 6.49
C VAL A 92 0.40 -3.17 6.38
N LYS A 93 1.26 -3.91 7.10
CA LYS A 93 2.72 -3.66 7.08
C LYS A 93 3.32 -3.60 5.68
N ASN A 94 2.89 -4.51 4.80
CA ASN A 94 3.44 -4.61 3.44
C ASN A 94 3.06 -3.41 2.54
N ASP A 95 2.18 -2.52 3.01
CA ASP A 95 1.92 -1.26 2.31
C ASP A 95 3.10 -0.29 2.47
N CYS A 96 3.92 -0.42 3.52
CA CYS A 96 4.96 0.55 3.87
C CYS A 96 6.35 0.07 3.49
N ILE A 97 7.21 0.96 3.01
CA ILE A 97 8.63 0.67 2.73
C ILE A 97 9.33 0.15 3.98
N SER A 98 9.01 0.71 5.15
CA SER A 98 9.52 0.30 6.45
C SER A 98 8.99 -1.06 6.92
N ASP A 99 7.96 -1.62 6.27
CA ASP A 99 7.18 -2.74 6.79
C ASP A 99 6.55 -2.47 8.18
N VAL A 100 6.36 -1.19 8.55
CA VAL A 100 5.70 -0.78 9.79
C VAL A 100 4.47 0.06 9.48
N CYS A 101 3.30 -0.55 9.64
CA CYS A 101 2.03 0.16 9.58
C CYS A 101 1.43 0.27 10.98
N ALA A 102 1.41 1.48 11.55
CA ALA A 102 0.87 1.73 12.88
C ALA A 102 -0.05 2.95 12.87
N ALA A 103 -1.20 2.84 13.54
CA ALA A 103 -2.23 3.88 13.54
C ALA A 103 -2.67 4.32 12.12
N SER A 104 -2.73 3.35 11.18
CA SER A 104 -3.04 3.58 9.76
C SER A 104 -2.05 4.46 9.00
N THR A 105 -0.84 4.61 9.51
CA THR A 105 0.22 5.39 8.88
C THR A 105 1.54 4.62 8.89
N CYS A 106 2.27 4.67 7.78
CA CYS A 106 3.61 4.13 7.68
C CYS A 106 4.53 4.86 8.66
N GLN A 107 5.21 4.11 9.52
CA GLN A 107 6.15 4.67 10.47
C GLN A 107 7.57 4.33 10.04
N ALA A 108 8.52 5.18 10.44
CA ALA A 108 9.93 4.86 10.30
C ALA A 108 10.26 3.55 11.03
N PRO A 109 11.14 2.70 10.46
CA PRO A 109 11.58 1.48 11.11
C PRO A 109 12.32 1.83 12.41
N ILE A 110 12.08 1.06 13.48
CA ILE A 110 12.83 1.19 14.73
C ILE A 110 13.38 -0.17 15.15
N CYS A 111 14.54 -0.15 15.80
CA CYS A 111 15.30 -1.33 16.18
C CYS A 111 14.62 -2.29 17.19
N THR A 112 13.35 -2.09 17.50
CA THR A 112 12.60 -2.85 18.51
C THR A 112 11.15 -3.07 18.07
N ASP A 113 10.88 -2.98 16.77
CA ASP A 113 9.54 -3.16 16.19
C ASP A 113 9.21 -4.60 15.79
N LYS A 114 10.14 -5.54 16.04
CA LYS A 114 10.03 -6.98 15.75
C LYS A 114 9.86 -7.26 14.27
N THR A 115 10.43 -6.41 13.42
CA THR A 115 10.41 -6.55 11.98
C THR A 115 11.81 -6.32 11.45
N LEU A 116 12.40 -7.33 10.81
CA LEU A 116 13.69 -7.17 10.12
C LEU A 116 13.56 -6.11 9.01
N ASN A 117 13.94 -4.86 9.30
CA ASN A 117 13.77 -3.71 8.41
C ASN A 117 14.89 -2.66 8.62
N GLY A 118 14.80 -1.55 7.89
CA GLY A 118 15.75 -0.44 8.04
C GLY A 118 17.21 -0.86 7.79
N GLN A 119 18.07 -0.70 8.79
CA GLN A 119 19.50 -1.06 8.71
C GLN A 119 19.84 -2.39 9.38
N GLU A 120 18.87 -3.04 10.02
CA GLU A 120 19.08 -4.27 10.77
C GLU A 120 19.74 -5.38 9.96
N THR A 121 20.53 -6.21 10.64
CA THR A 121 21.09 -7.42 10.04
C THR A 121 20.41 -8.70 10.53
N ASP A 122 19.80 -8.66 11.71
CA ASP A 122 18.79 -9.61 12.18
C ASP A 122 17.66 -8.83 12.88
N GLU A 123 16.51 -9.46 13.11
CA GLU A 123 15.33 -8.82 13.69
C GLU A 123 15.70 -8.06 14.98
N ASP A 124 15.45 -6.74 15.00
CA ASP A 124 15.73 -5.83 16.11
C ASP A 124 17.22 -5.66 16.49
N CYS A 125 18.18 -6.03 15.62
CA CYS A 125 19.62 -5.88 15.91
C CYS A 125 20.55 -5.70 14.70
N GLY A 126 21.77 -5.22 14.97
CA GLY A 126 22.86 -5.05 14.00
C GLY A 126 22.76 -3.74 13.20
N GLY A 127 23.46 -3.64 12.08
CA GLY A 127 23.33 -2.48 11.19
C GLY A 127 23.95 -1.18 11.70
N GLY A 128 24.69 -1.24 12.81
CA GLY A 128 25.41 -0.11 13.41
C GLY A 128 24.55 0.93 14.14
N LEU A 129 23.29 1.13 13.75
CA LEU A 129 22.34 2.02 14.43
C LEU A 129 21.48 1.29 15.47
N CYS A 130 21.31 -0.03 15.33
CA CYS A 130 20.56 -0.85 16.27
C CYS A 130 21.48 -1.52 17.29
N PRO A 131 20.93 -2.05 18.40
CA PRO A 131 21.69 -2.85 19.35
C PRO A 131 22.45 -3.97 18.64
N LYS A 132 23.63 -4.34 19.14
CA LYS A 132 24.40 -5.44 18.57
C LYS A 132 23.67 -6.76 18.77
N CYS A 133 23.74 -7.63 17.77
CA CYS A 133 23.17 -8.95 17.75
C CYS A 133 23.93 -9.91 18.68
N GLU A 134 23.18 -10.80 19.33
CA GLU A 134 23.69 -11.93 20.09
C GLU A 134 24.30 -13.00 19.17
N ASP A 135 25.05 -13.94 19.78
CA ASP A 135 25.62 -15.08 19.04
C ASP A 135 24.52 -15.94 18.41
N GLY A 136 24.76 -16.40 17.17
CA GLY A 136 23.82 -17.20 16.39
C GLY A 136 22.88 -16.39 15.49
N LEU A 137 22.82 -15.06 15.66
CA LEU A 137 22.03 -14.15 14.82
C LEU A 137 22.81 -13.70 13.57
N ASN A 138 22.08 -13.21 12.58
CA ASN A 138 22.60 -12.75 11.30
C ASN A 138 23.41 -11.45 11.42
N CYS A 139 24.48 -11.36 10.65
CA CYS A 139 25.35 -10.20 10.58
C CYS A 139 25.92 -10.00 9.18
N LYS A 140 26.30 -8.77 8.86
CA LYS A 140 27.02 -8.41 7.62
C LYS A 140 28.45 -7.98 7.91
N VAL A 141 28.67 -7.30 9.04
CA VAL A 141 29.96 -6.80 9.49
C VAL A 141 30.19 -7.14 10.95
N LYS A 142 31.46 -7.16 11.37
CA LYS A 142 31.84 -7.48 12.75
C LYS A 142 31.11 -6.64 13.80
N ASN A 143 30.88 -5.35 13.53
CA ASN A 143 30.26 -4.43 14.46
C ASN A 143 28.75 -4.69 14.65
N ASP A 144 28.15 -5.58 13.87
CA ASP A 144 26.78 -6.03 14.09
C ASP A 144 26.68 -6.94 15.32
N CYS A 145 27.77 -7.62 15.71
CA CYS A 145 27.76 -8.64 16.75
C CYS A 145 28.30 -8.13 18.08
N ILE A 146 27.70 -8.55 19.20
CA ILE A 146 28.21 -8.27 20.55
C ILE A 146 29.66 -8.76 20.70
N SER A 147 29.97 -9.91 20.09
CA SER A 147 31.29 -10.53 20.08
C SER A 147 32.33 -9.82 19.20
N ASP A 148 31.91 -8.86 18.37
CA ASP A 148 32.71 -8.30 17.27
C ASP A 148 33.24 -9.35 16.27
N VAL A 149 32.57 -10.51 16.16
CA VAL A 149 32.91 -11.59 15.22
C VAL A 149 31.70 -11.95 14.38
N CYS A 150 31.72 -11.51 13.11
CA CYS A 150 30.77 -11.95 12.10
C CYS A 150 31.43 -12.99 11.19
N GLY A 151 31.05 -14.25 11.33
CA GLY A 151 31.64 -15.38 10.60
C GLY A 151 30.57 -16.14 9.81
N ALA A 152 30.78 -16.26 8.50
CA ALA A 152 29.82 -16.88 7.57
C ALA A 152 28.39 -16.25 7.63
N GLY A 153 28.32 -14.95 7.90
CA GLY A 153 27.04 -14.22 8.00
C GLY A 153 26.32 -14.38 9.34
N ILE A 154 26.95 -15.03 10.32
CA ILE A 154 26.38 -15.27 11.65
C ILE A 154 27.33 -14.74 12.74
N CYS A 155 26.77 -14.13 13.79
CA CYS A 155 27.50 -13.71 14.97
C CYS A 155 28.02 -14.94 15.72
N GLN A 156 29.34 -14.98 15.92
CA GLN A 156 29.99 -16.11 16.59
C GLN A 156 30.50 -15.68 17.96
N GLY A 157 30.34 -16.56 18.95
CA GLY A 157 30.92 -16.33 20.26
C GLY A 157 32.44 -16.23 20.19
N ILE A 158 33.00 -15.41 21.07
CA ILE A 158 34.44 -15.33 21.24
C ILE A 158 34.87 -16.65 21.86
N SER A 159 35.42 -17.55 21.04
CA SER A 159 36.17 -18.70 21.55
C SER A 159 37.45 -18.17 22.19
N LEU A 160 37.38 -17.81 23.47
CA LEU A 160 38.57 -17.72 24.29
C LEU A 160 39.17 -19.12 24.27
N LYS A 161 40.18 -19.35 23.43
CA LYS A 161 41.11 -20.43 23.70
C LYS A 161 41.73 -20.06 25.04
N GLU A 162 41.23 -20.66 26.12
CA GLU A 162 42.01 -20.80 27.34
C GLU A 162 43.32 -21.46 26.91
N ASN A 163 44.37 -20.65 26.76
CA ASN A 163 45.73 -21.16 26.73
C ASN A 163 46.00 -21.70 28.13
N ALA A 164 45.60 -22.95 28.36
CA ALA A 164 46.13 -23.76 29.44
C ALA A 164 47.57 -24.10 29.04
N GLU A 165 48.52 -23.33 29.58
CA GLU A 165 49.93 -23.71 29.68
C GLU A 165 50.11 -24.99 30.51
#